data_AF-A0A935KAX6-F1
#
_entry.id   AF-A0A935KAX6-F1
#
_cell.length_a   1.000
_cell.length_b   1.000
_cell.length_c   1.000
_cell.angle_alpha   90.00
_cell.angle_beta   90.00
_cell.angle_gamma   90.00
#
_symmetry.space_group_name_H-M   'P 1'
#
loop_
_entity.id
_entity.type
_entity.pdbx_description
1 polymer ?
#
loop_
_entity_poly.entity_id
_entity_poly.type
_entity_poly.pdbx_seq_one_letter_code
_entity_poly.pdbx_strand_id
1 'polypeptide(L)'
;MMYLAIREKKMSLGGNITFVQALLCGVGVSVIVAILSPATQYLFHKYINPKFFENAINVAISANKLTPEQAAAYFSMKSYMFQASLGAIVAGVITSLIIALIVRTK
;
A
#
# COMPACT_ATOMS: atom_id res chain seq x y z
N MET A 1 -10.09 9.73 -0.98
CA MET A 1 -10.50 8.89 -2.13
C MET A 1 -11.46 7.77 -1.74
N MET A 2 -11.11 6.88 -0.80
CA MET A 2 -11.89 5.67 -0.50
C MET A 2 -13.37 5.91 -0.13
N TYR A 3 -13.63 6.93 0.69
CA TYR A 3 -14.99 7.33 1.06
C TYR A 3 -15.84 7.73 -0.15
N LEU A 4 -15.26 8.46 -1.11
CA LEU A 4 -15.97 8.91 -2.31
C LEU A 4 -16.39 7.72 -3.19
N ALA A 5 -15.48 6.76 -3.40
CA ALA A 5 -15.76 5.56 -4.18
C ALA A 5 -16.92 4.75 -3.59
N ILE A 6 -16.94 4.56 -2.27
CA ILE A 6 -18.01 3.81 -1.59
C ILE A 6 -19.34 4.60 -1.61
N ARG A 7 -19.29 5.93 -1.48
CA ARG A 7 -20.48 6.79 -1.58
C ARG A 7 -21.10 6.77 -2.97
N GLU A 8 -20.27 6.78 -4.02
CA GLU A 8 -20.71 6.72 -5.41
C GLU A 8 -21.31 5.36 -5.74
N LYS A 9 -20.72 4.27 -5.24
CA LYS A 9 -21.31 2.93 -5.32
C LYS A 9 -22.66 2.85 -4.61
N LYS A 10 -22.80 3.47 -3.44
CA LYS A 10 -24.08 3.56 -2.71
C LYS A 10 -25.14 4.33 -3.50
N MET A 11 -24.79 5.44 -4.14
CA MET A 11 -25.71 6.19 -5.00
C MET A 11 -26.14 5.37 -6.22
N SER A 12 -25.22 4.65 -6.87
CA SER A 12 -25.51 3.75 -7.99
C SER A 12 -26.43 2.58 -7.61
N LEU A 13 -26.45 2.17 -6.34
CA LEU A 13 -27.30 1.10 -5.82
C LEU A 13 -28.63 1.64 -5.22
N GLY A 14 -29.04 2.87 -5.56
CA GLY A 14 -30.29 3.45 -5.08
C GLY A 14 -30.28 3.75 -3.58
N GLY A 15 -29.11 4.10 -3.03
CA GLY A 15 -28.95 4.50 -1.63
C GLY A 15 -28.74 3.34 -0.65
N ASN A 16 -28.84 2.09 -1.08
CA ASN A 16 -28.63 0.92 -0.25
C ASN A 16 -27.32 0.22 -0.64
N ILE A 17 -26.41 0.08 0.32
CA ILE A 17 -25.17 -0.68 0.16
C ILE A 17 -25.01 -1.65 1.33
N THR A 18 -24.73 -2.91 1.01
CA THR A 18 -24.43 -3.94 2.00
C THR A 18 -22.95 -3.88 2.39
N PHE A 19 -22.63 -4.39 3.59
CA PHE A 19 -21.25 -4.47 4.08
C PHE A 19 -20.29 -5.12 3.07
N VAL A 20 -20.70 -6.25 2.47
CA VAL A 20 -19.86 -6.98 1.49
C VAL A 20 -19.62 -6.16 0.22
N GLN A 21 -20.63 -5.43 -0.27
CA GLN A 21 -20.49 -4.58 -1.46
C GLN A 21 -19.58 -3.37 -1.20
N ALA A 22 -19.69 -2.76 -0.02
CA ALA A 22 -18.79 -1.67 0.39
C ALA A 22 -17.34 -2.16 0.54
N LEU A 23 -17.16 -3.35 1.12
CA LEU A 23 -15.84 -3.97 1.30
C LEU A 23 -15.19 -4.31 -0.04
N LEU A 24 -15.89 -4.99 -0.95
CA LEU A 24 -15.36 -5.34 -2.27
C LEU A 24 -14.99 -4.09 -3.10
N CYS A 25 -15.76 -3.02 -2.96
CA CYS A 25 -15.45 -1.75 -3.63
C CYS A 25 -14.16 -1.12 -3.08
N GLY A 26 -13.98 -1.07 -1.75
CA GLY A 26 -12.76 -0.58 -1.12
C GLY A 26 -11.53 -1.45 -1.43
N VAL A 27 -11.70 -2.77 -1.45
CA VAL A 27 -10.64 -3.71 -1.84
C VAL A 27 -10.24 -3.53 -3.29
N GLY A 28 -11.20 -3.34 -4.21
CA GLY A 28 -10.92 -3.06 -5.62
C GLY A 28 -10.07 -1.81 -5.83
N VAL A 29 -10.39 -0.71 -5.12
CA VAL A 29 -9.57 0.51 -5.13
C VAL A 29 -8.17 0.24 -4.56
N SER A 30 -8.08 -0.54 -3.48
CA SER A 30 -6.81 -0.91 -2.84
C SER A 30 -5.91 -1.73 -3.77
N VAL A 31 -6.47 -2.64 -4.58
CA VAL A 31 -5.74 -3.42 -5.57
C VAL A 31 -5.15 -2.52 -6.66
N ILE A 32 -5.92 -1.54 -7.16
CA ILE A 32 -5.41 -0.57 -8.14
C ILE A 32 -4.24 0.22 -7.56
N VAL A 33 -4.36 0.70 -6.32
CA VAL A 33 -3.27 1.40 -5.62
C VAL A 33 -2.06 0.48 -5.42
N ALA A 34 -2.27 -0.77 -5.05
CA ALA A 34 -1.20 -1.76 -4.84
C ALA A 34 -0.43 -2.08 -6.13
N ILE A 35 -1.07 -2.02 -7.30
CA ILE A 35 -0.40 -2.19 -8.60
C ILE A 35 0.32 -0.92 -9.02
N LEU A 36 -0.26 0.26 -8.82
CA LEU A 36 0.40 1.53 -9.15
C LEU A 36 1.61 1.82 -8.25
N SER A 37 1.55 1.43 -6.98
CA SER A 37 2.59 1.72 -5.98
C SER A 37 4.01 1.23 -6.37
N PRO A 38 4.22 -0.04 -6.80
CA PRO A 38 5.54 -0.49 -7.26
C PRO A 38 6.00 0.22 -8.54
N ALA A 39 5.09 0.67 -9.41
CA ALA A 39 5.45 1.41 -10.62
C ALA A 39 5.99 2.82 -10.28
N THR A 40 5.33 3.55 -9.37
CA THR A 40 5.85 4.82 -8.85
C THR A 40 7.11 4.64 -8.03
N GLN A 41 7.19 3.61 -7.19
CA GLN A 41 8.43 3.29 -6.46
C GLN A 41 9.60 2.97 -7.40
N TYR A 42 9.35 2.24 -8.49
CA TYR A 42 10.38 1.95 -9.50
C TYR A 42 10.88 3.23 -10.17
N LEU A 43 9.99 4.12 -10.59
CA LEU A 43 10.36 5.40 -11.18
C LEU A 43 11.16 6.27 -10.20
N PHE A 44 10.73 6.33 -8.94
CA PHE A 44 11.38 7.14 -7.91
C PHE A 44 12.79 6.64 -7.59
N HIS A 45 12.95 5.33 -7.36
CA HIS A 45 14.26 4.77 -7.05
C HIS A 45 15.17 4.67 -8.27
N LYS A 46 14.64 4.62 -9.50
CA LYS A 46 15.48 4.58 -10.70
C LYS A 46 15.95 5.96 -11.16
N TYR A 47 15.07 6.96 -11.11
CA TYR A 47 15.33 8.28 -11.72
C TYR A 47 15.54 9.41 -10.71
N ILE A 48 14.98 9.31 -9.50
CA ILE A 48 15.08 10.39 -8.50
C ILE A 48 16.17 10.07 -7.48
N ASN A 49 16.20 8.85 -6.94
CA ASN A 49 17.20 8.48 -5.93
C ASN A 49 17.76 7.06 -6.13
N PRO A 50 18.63 6.86 -7.14
CA PRO A 50 19.27 5.56 -7.42
C PRO A 50 20.18 5.06 -6.30
N LYS A 51 20.71 5.97 -5.45
CA LYS A 51 21.61 5.63 -4.35
C LYS A 51 20.91 5.44 -3.00
N PHE A 52 19.58 5.49 -2.96
CA PHE A 52 18.82 5.38 -1.69
C PHE A 52 19.16 4.11 -0.91
N PHE A 53 19.12 2.96 -1.57
CA PHE A 53 19.39 1.67 -0.95
C PHE A 53 20.86 1.52 -0.54
N GLU A 54 21.79 1.97 -1.39
CA GLU A 54 23.23 1.94 -1.10
C GLU A 54 23.59 2.80 0.12
N ASN A 55 23.05 4.03 0.21
CA ASN A 55 23.23 4.89 1.38
C ASN A 55 22.57 4.31 2.63
N ALA A 56 21.38 3.71 2.53
CA ALA A 56 20.70 3.10 3.66
C ALA A 56 21.48 1.90 4.23
N ILE A 57 22.05 1.07 3.35
CA ILE A 57 22.92 -0.06 3.72
C ILE A 57 24.17 0.46 4.43
N ASN A 58 24.86 1.45 3.84
CA ASN A 58 26.07 2.03 4.43
C ASN A 58 25.80 2.63 5.81
N VAL A 59 24.69 3.35 6.00
CA VAL A 59 24.28 3.89 7.30
C VAL A 59 23.97 2.75 8.29
N ALA A 60 23.26 1.70 7.89
CA ALA A 60 22.90 0.60 8.78
C ALA A 60 24.12 -0.23 9.24
N ILE A 61 25.09 -0.45 8.34
CA ILE A 61 26.36 -1.11 8.65
C ILE A 61 27.22 -0.22 9.56
N SER A 62 27.35 1.07 9.23
CA SER A 62 28.15 2.02 10.03
C SER A 62 27.59 2.24 11.44
N ALA A 63 26.27 2.11 11.61
CA ALA A 63 25.61 2.16 12.92
C ALA A 63 25.75 0.87 13.74
N ASN A 64 26.45 -0.15 13.22
CA ASN A 64 26.69 -1.46 13.85
C ASN A 64 25.39 -2.21 14.25
N LYS A 65 24.27 -1.91 13.56
CA LYS A 65 22.96 -2.49 13.88
C LYS A 65 22.66 -3.78 13.12
N LEU A 66 23.33 -3.99 11.98
CA LEU A 66 23.12 -5.13 11.08
C LEU A 66 24.45 -5.54 10.45
N THR A 67 24.66 -6.84 10.23
CA THR A 67 25.81 -7.31 9.41
C THR A 67 25.62 -6.88 7.95
N PRO A 68 26.69 -6.79 7.14
CA PRO A 68 26.60 -6.43 5.73
C PRO A 68 25.60 -7.30 4.94
N GLU A 69 25.57 -8.61 5.21
CA GLU A 69 24.63 -9.53 4.55
C GLU A 69 23.18 -9.25 4.96
N GLN A 70 22.95 -8.96 6.24
CA GLN A 70 21.61 -8.65 6.77
C GLN A 70 21.11 -7.29 6.25
N ALA A 71 21.98 -6.29 6.21
CA ALA A 71 21.66 -4.97 5.67
C ALA A 71 21.33 -5.06 4.17
N ALA A 72 22.10 -5.83 3.39
CA ALA A 72 21.84 -6.04 1.96
C ALA A 72 20.53 -6.80 1.70
N ALA A 73 20.19 -7.79 2.54
CA ALA A 73 18.92 -8.51 2.42
C ALA A 73 17.71 -7.64 2.80
N TYR A 74 17.86 -6.82 3.85
CA TYR A 74 16.79 -5.98 4.39
C TYR A 74 16.53 -4.74 3.52
N PHE A 75 17.58 -4.03 3.12
CA PHE A 75 17.53 -2.83 2.27
C PHE A 75 17.70 -3.16 0.78
N SER A 76 17.31 -4.35 0.33
CA SER A 76 17.23 -4.64 -1.10
C SER A 76 15.96 -4.01 -1.70
N MET A 77 16.07 -3.51 -2.93
CA MET A 77 14.93 -2.98 -3.69
C MET A 77 13.78 -3.98 -3.78
N LYS A 78 14.09 -5.28 -3.88
CA LYS A 78 13.11 -6.37 -3.91
C LYS A 78 12.35 -6.48 -2.58
N SER A 79 13.06 -6.50 -1.45
CA SER A 79 12.45 -6.57 -0.11
C SER A 79 11.60 -5.34 0.17
N TYR A 80 12.07 -4.14 -0.19
CA TYR A 80 11.33 -2.90 0.02
C TYR A 80 10.06 -2.83 -0.82
N MET A 81 10.14 -3.18 -2.12
CA MET A 81 8.96 -3.23 -2.98
C MET A 81 7.94 -4.27 -2.50
N PHE A 82 8.42 -5.43 -2.03
CA PHE A 82 7.55 -6.47 -1.48
C PHE A 82 6.85 -6.02 -0.20
N GLN A 83 7.60 -5.47 0.76
CA GLN A 83 7.03 -4.94 2.02
C GLN A 83 6.09 -3.77 1.78
N ALA A 84 6.43 -2.84 0.89
CA ALA A 84 5.59 -1.71 0.55
C ALA A 84 4.29 -2.15 -0.14
N SER A 85 4.36 -3.13 -1.03
CA SER A 85 3.18 -3.69 -1.70
C SER A 85 2.26 -4.41 -0.71
N LEU A 86 2.82 -5.27 0.15
CA LEU A 86 2.07 -5.94 1.22
C LEU A 86 1.45 -4.94 2.20
N GLY A 87 2.23 -3.95 2.65
CA GLY A 87 1.75 -2.90 3.55
C GLY A 87 0.61 -2.09 2.95
N ALA A 88 0.71 -1.74 1.66
CA ALA A 88 -0.36 -1.03 0.94
C ALA A 88 -1.64 -1.86 0.83
N ILE A 89 -1.53 -3.17 0.55
CA ILE A 89 -2.69 -4.07 0.50
C ILE A 89 -3.34 -4.18 1.88
N VAL A 90 -2.56 -4.46 2.92
CA VAL A 90 -3.06 -4.61 4.29
C VAL A 90 -3.72 -3.31 4.78
N ALA A 91 -3.06 -2.17 4.60
CA ALA A 91 -3.61 -0.87 4.95
C ALA A 91 -4.90 -0.56 4.18
N GLY A 92 -4.94 -0.90 2.88
CA GLY A 92 -6.13 -0.75 2.05
C GLY A 92 -7.30 -1.62 2.51
N VAL A 93 -7.06 -2.88 2.87
CA VAL A 93 -8.08 -3.79 3.41
C VAL A 93 -8.61 -3.29 4.74
N ILE A 94 -7.74 -2.90 5.68
CA ILE A 94 -8.16 -2.38 7.00
C ILE A 94 -8.99 -1.10 6.82
N THR A 95 -8.53 -0.17 5.98
CA THR A 95 -9.24 1.08 5.69
C THR A 95 -10.59 0.81 5.02
N SER A 96 -10.66 -0.18 4.11
CA SER A 96 -11.92 -0.63 3.50
C SER A 96 -12.89 -1.13 4.55
N LEU A 97 -12.40 -1.94 5.50
CA LEU A 97 -13.20 -2.54 6.56
C LEU A 97 -13.83 -1.45 7.44
N ILE A 98 -13.02 -0.48 7.88
CA ILE A 98 -13.48 0.64 8.71
C ILE A 98 -14.54 1.45 7.98
N ILE A 99 -14.32 1.81 6.71
CA ILE A 99 -15.28 2.62 5.96
C ILE A 99 -16.55 1.83 5.64
N ALA A 100 -16.44 0.53 5.33
CA ALA A 100 -17.59 -0.34 5.12
C ALA A 100 -18.47 -0.42 6.38
N LEU A 101 -17.86 -0.45 7.58
CA LEU A 101 -18.61 -0.41 8.85
C LEU A 101 -19.34 0.92 9.06
N ILE A 102 -18.74 2.05 8.67
CA ILE A 102 -19.34 3.38 8.84
C ILE A 102 -20.47 3.63 7.82
N VAL A 103 -20.30 3.19 6.57
CA VAL A 103 -21.18 3.56 5.46
C VAL A 103 -22.32 2.55 5.23
N ARG A 104 -22.22 1.33 5.77
CA ARG A 104 -23.27 0.31 5.63
C ARG A 104 -24.62 0.84 6.10
N THR A 105 -25.64 0.54 5.30
CA THR A 105 -27.04 0.91 5.59
C THR A 105 -27.89 -0.33 5.86
N LYS A 106 -27.39 -1.51 5.50
CA LYS A 106 -27.92 -2.83 5.79
C LYS A 106 -26.76 -3.79 6.07
#